data_AF-A0AAV5WZV0-F1
#
_entry.id   AF-A0AAV5WZV0-F1
#
_cell.length_a   1.000
_cell.length_b   1.000
_cell.length_c   1.000
_cell.angle_alpha   90.00
_cell.angle_beta   90.00
_cell.angle_gamma   90.00
#
_symmetry.space_group_name_H-M   'P 1'
#
loop_
_entity.id
_entity.type
_entity.pdbx_description
1 polymer ?
#
loop_
_entity_poly.entity_id
_entity_poly.type
_entity_poly.pdbx_seq_one_letter_code
_entity_poly.pdbx_strand_id
1 'polypeptide(L)'
;CCQHCTQILVARLLLFLSHIRRFRAKLSERQQLKLLVQLLEPTLEPQLLCLVLQSLALVALDSSTHEAFIDVQIDDALIQMLLPADDWYYTNHSTKFGNFVKYHAARILVYVGMGDRVGSRVNLFTMHEGMEMSNMDKKAAYPNEDEYICETCSTPRSMHTFSKSALSVEGFLKKLLEEV
;
A
#
# COMPACT_ATOMS: atom_id res chain seq x y z
N CYS A 1 18.71 10.52 7.00
CA CYS A 1 17.98 10.88 5.76
C CYS A 1 18.12 9.86 4.64
N CYS A 2 19.32 9.52 4.16
CA CYS A 2 19.47 8.67 2.96
C CYS A 2 18.82 7.28 3.09
N GLN A 3 19.01 6.57 4.20
CA GLN A 3 18.44 5.24 4.41
C GLN A 3 16.91 5.22 4.37
N HIS A 4 16.27 6.20 5.03
CA HIS A 4 14.81 6.35 5.02
C HIS A 4 14.27 6.61 3.60
N CYS A 5 14.90 7.54 2.87
CA CYS A 5 14.54 7.79 1.47
C CYS A 5 14.73 6.54 0.61
N THR A 6 15.82 5.80 0.78
CA THR A 6 16.07 4.54 0.07
C THR A 6 14.99 3.50 0.36
N GLN A 7 14.55 3.34 1.61
CA GLN A 7 13.46 2.43 1.96
C GLN A 7 12.17 2.78 1.24
N ILE A 8 11.79 4.06 1.19
CA ILE A 8 10.62 4.52 0.43
C ILE A 8 10.76 4.22 -1.06
N LEU A 9 11.93 4.49 -1.66
CA LEU A 9 12.15 4.23 -3.09
C LEU A 9 12.09 2.73 -3.41
N VAL A 10 12.63 1.87 -2.53
CA VAL A 10 12.56 0.41 -2.67
C VAL A 10 11.12 -0.08 -2.51
N ALA A 11 10.36 0.41 -1.53
CA ALA A 11 8.96 0.05 -1.34
C ALA A 11 8.09 0.47 -2.54
N ARG A 12 8.39 1.63 -3.14
CA ARG A 12 7.76 2.07 -4.40
C ARG A 12 8.05 1.12 -5.56
N LEU A 13 9.31 0.70 -5.73
CA LEU A 13 9.67 -0.30 -6.74
C LEU A 13 8.98 -1.65 -6.50
N LEU A 14 8.91 -2.09 -5.24
CA LEU A 14 8.21 -3.31 -4.85
C LEU A 14 6.73 -3.24 -5.23
N LEU A 15 6.05 -2.14 -4.90
CA LEU A 15 4.66 -1.91 -5.27
C LEU A 15 4.48 -1.92 -6.79
N PHE A 16 5.34 -1.20 -7.51
CA PHE A 16 5.31 -1.16 -8.97
C PHE A 16 5.46 -2.57 -9.59
N LEU A 17 6.45 -3.35 -9.13
CA LEU A 17 6.67 -4.72 -9.57
C LEU A 17 5.51 -5.64 -9.20
N SER A 18 4.81 -5.36 -8.10
CA SER A 18 3.62 -6.11 -7.68
C SER A 18 2.45 -5.98 -8.66
N HIS A 19 2.43 -5.01 -9.57
CA HIS A 19 1.44 -5.03 -10.66
C HIS A 19 1.69 -6.15 -11.70
N ILE A 20 2.90 -6.70 -11.75
CA ILE A 20 3.26 -7.79 -12.66
C ILE A 20 2.83 -9.13 -12.03
N ARG A 21 1.87 -9.83 -12.66
CA ARG A 21 1.32 -11.10 -12.16
C ARG A 21 2.38 -12.15 -11.78
N ARG A 22 3.43 -12.31 -12.60
CA ARG A 22 4.52 -13.26 -12.32
C ARG A 22 5.33 -12.89 -11.08
N PHE A 23 5.59 -11.60 -10.87
CA PHE A 23 6.28 -11.12 -9.68
C PHE A 23 5.40 -11.33 -8.44
N ARG A 24 4.13 -10.96 -8.54
CA ARG A 24 3.12 -11.20 -7.50
C ARG A 24 3.02 -12.67 -7.08
N ALA A 25 3.02 -13.60 -8.04
CA ALA A 25 2.99 -15.04 -7.77
C ALA A 25 4.22 -15.52 -6.97
N LYS A 26 5.40 -14.95 -7.24
CA LYS A 26 6.60 -15.19 -6.42
C LYS A 26 6.50 -14.53 -5.05
N LEU A 27 5.92 -13.34 -4.98
CA LEU A 27 5.73 -12.61 -3.74
C LEU A 27 4.74 -13.31 -2.79
N SER A 28 3.75 -14.03 -3.33
CA SER A 28 2.82 -14.87 -2.57
C SER A 28 3.41 -16.16 -2.04
N GLU A 29 4.65 -16.52 -2.41
CA GLU A 29 5.32 -17.68 -1.82
C GLU A 29 5.49 -17.46 -0.31
N ARG A 30 5.15 -18.49 0.49
CA ARG A 30 5.06 -18.41 1.96
C ARG A 30 6.25 -17.69 2.61
N GLN A 31 7.47 -17.97 2.17
CA GLN A 31 8.67 -17.35 2.73
C GLN A 31 8.76 -15.85 2.42
N GLN A 32 8.47 -15.45 1.18
CA GLN A 32 8.50 -14.04 0.77
C GLN A 32 7.39 -13.26 1.45
N LEU A 33 6.19 -13.84 1.51
CA LEU A 33 5.06 -13.26 2.20
C LEU A 33 5.35 -13.07 3.69
N LYS A 34 5.91 -14.08 4.36
CA LYS A 34 6.30 -14.01 5.77
C LYS A 34 7.31 -12.88 6.01
N LEU A 35 8.30 -12.71 5.14
CA LEU A 35 9.26 -11.60 5.25
C LEU A 35 8.56 -10.24 5.15
N LEU A 36 7.61 -10.07 4.21
CA LEU A 36 6.85 -8.83 4.10
C LEU A 36 5.99 -8.56 5.33
N VAL A 37 5.32 -9.58 5.89
CA VAL A 37 4.54 -9.44 7.13
C VAL A 37 5.44 -9.06 8.30
N GLN A 38 6.64 -9.61 8.39
CA GLN A 38 7.60 -9.25 9.44
C GLN A 38 8.11 -7.80 9.34
N LEU A 39 8.03 -7.18 8.17
CA LEU A 39 8.34 -5.76 7.99
C LEU A 39 7.21 -4.84 8.45
N LEU A 40 6.02 -5.37 8.74
CA LEU A 40 4.86 -4.59 9.19
C LEU A 40 5.00 -4.24 10.68
N GLU A 41 5.94 -3.37 10.99
CA GLU A 41 6.11 -2.83 12.33
C GLU A 41 5.29 -1.54 12.46
N PRO A 42 4.37 -1.47 13.45
CA PRO A 42 3.61 -0.27 13.77
C PRO A 42 4.50 1.00 13.78
N THR A 43 5.64 0.97 14.45
CA THR A 43 6.52 2.15 14.65
C THR A 43 7.19 2.70 13.39
N LEU A 44 7.01 2.08 12.23
CA LEU A 44 7.58 2.57 10.97
C LEU A 44 6.90 3.84 10.48
N GLU A 45 7.57 4.50 9.53
CA GLU A 45 7.05 5.70 8.90
C GLU A 45 5.77 5.37 8.09
N PRO A 46 4.68 6.17 8.21
CA PRO A 46 3.38 5.84 7.62
C PRO A 46 3.36 5.66 6.10
N GLN A 47 4.12 6.45 5.34
CA GLN A 47 4.20 6.32 3.89
C GLN A 47 4.84 4.98 3.50
N LEU A 48 5.91 4.57 4.16
CA LEU A 48 6.52 3.25 3.97
C LEU A 48 5.50 2.14 4.26
N LEU A 49 4.78 2.21 5.39
CA LEU A 49 3.74 1.24 5.74
C LEU A 49 2.64 1.18 4.67
N CYS A 50 2.15 2.32 4.20
CA CYS A 50 1.14 2.36 3.14
C CYS A 50 1.62 1.64 1.87
N LEU A 51 2.86 1.87 1.43
CA LEU A 51 3.41 1.22 0.22
C LEU A 51 3.53 -0.30 0.36
N VAL A 52 3.98 -0.77 1.52
CA VAL A 52 4.09 -2.21 1.80
C VAL A 52 2.70 -2.85 1.91
N LEU A 53 1.77 -2.21 2.63
CA LEU A 53 0.38 -2.68 2.74
C LEU A 53 -0.33 -2.69 1.39
N GLN A 54 -0.10 -1.70 0.53
CA GLN A 54 -0.63 -1.71 -0.84
C GLN A 54 -0.10 -2.89 -1.66
N SER A 55 1.19 -3.22 -1.50
CA SER A 55 1.80 -4.39 -2.16
C SER A 55 1.14 -5.68 -1.67
N LEU A 56 0.94 -5.83 -0.35
CA LEU A 56 0.23 -6.98 0.23
C LEU A 56 -1.23 -7.05 -0.20
N ALA A 57 -1.92 -5.91 -0.30
CA ALA A 57 -3.29 -5.87 -0.79
C ALA A 57 -3.40 -6.37 -2.25
N LEU A 58 -2.43 -6.03 -3.11
CA LEU A 58 -2.39 -6.57 -4.49
C LEU A 58 -2.16 -8.09 -4.54
N VAL A 59 -1.44 -8.65 -3.57
CA VAL A 59 -1.30 -10.10 -3.43
C VAL A 59 -2.64 -10.69 -2.96
N ALA A 60 -3.25 -10.11 -1.92
CA ALA A 60 -4.51 -10.56 -1.32
C ALA A 60 -5.73 -10.43 -2.25
N LEU A 61 -5.67 -9.64 -3.33
CA LEU A 61 -6.71 -9.62 -4.37
C LEU A 61 -6.90 -11.00 -5.04
N ASP A 62 -5.88 -11.85 -5.03
CA ASP A 62 -5.97 -13.21 -5.55
C ASP A 62 -6.36 -14.18 -4.43
N SER A 63 -7.58 -14.72 -4.50
CA SER A 63 -8.11 -15.67 -3.52
C SER A 63 -7.27 -16.93 -3.32
N SER A 64 -6.46 -17.32 -4.32
CA SER A 64 -5.56 -18.47 -4.19
C SER A 64 -4.42 -18.23 -3.18
N THR A 65 -4.19 -16.97 -2.76
CA THR A 65 -3.13 -16.60 -1.82
C THR A 65 -3.61 -16.48 -0.37
N HIS A 66 -4.92 -16.53 -0.12
CA HIS A 66 -5.50 -16.25 1.20
C HIS A 66 -5.05 -17.25 2.27
N GLU A 67 -4.95 -18.53 1.92
CA GLU A 67 -4.42 -19.55 2.82
C GLU A 67 -2.98 -19.23 3.25
N ALA A 68 -2.14 -18.75 2.34
CA ALA A 68 -0.77 -18.34 2.66
C ALA A 68 -0.73 -17.16 3.63
N PHE A 69 -1.67 -16.21 3.53
CA PHE A 69 -1.81 -15.10 4.48
C PHE A 69 -2.23 -15.58 5.88
N ILE A 70 -3.19 -16.51 5.95
CA ILE A 70 -3.62 -17.14 7.20
C ILE A 70 -2.43 -17.87 7.85
N ASP A 71 -1.68 -18.63 7.07
CA ASP A 71 -0.52 -19.42 7.49
C ASP A 71 0.65 -18.60 8.05
N VAL A 72 0.75 -17.32 7.68
CA VAL A 72 1.75 -16.38 8.21
C VAL A 72 1.18 -15.47 9.29
N GLN A 73 -0.06 -15.70 9.74
CA GLN A 73 -0.71 -14.93 10.81
C GLN A 73 -0.74 -13.43 10.52
N ILE A 74 -1.17 -13.06 9.31
CA ILE A 74 -1.24 -11.66 8.88
C ILE A 74 -2.06 -10.78 9.85
N ASP A 75 -3.08 -11.35 10.50
CA ASP A 75 -3.95 -10.65 11.42
C ASP A 75 -3.22 -10.11 12.64
N ASP A 76 -2.22 -10.82 13.17
CA ASP A 76 -1.43 -10.35 14.32
C ASP A 76 -0.74 -9.02 14.01
N ALA A 77 -0.19 -8.88 12.80
CA ALA A 77 0.45 -7.63 12.36
C ALA A 77 -0.59 -6.53 12.06
N LEU A 78 -1.66 -6.88 11.33
CA LEU A 78 -2.64 -5.89 10.88
C LEU A 78 -3.51 -5.35 12.01
N ILE A 79 -3.91 -6.17 12.99
CA ILE A 79 -4.71 -5.73 14.14
C ILE A 79 -3.95 -4.66 14.93
N GLN A 80 -2.63 -4.82 15.12
CA GLN A 80 -1.81 -3.81 15.79
C GLN A 80 -1.87 -2.45 15.07
N MET A 81 -1.98 -2.46 13.74
CA MET A 81 -2.13 -1.23 12.94
C MET A 81 -3.51 -0.58 13.05
N LEU A 82 -4.52 -1.33 13.48
CA LEU A 82 -5.88 -0.81 13.68
C LEU A 82 -6.06 -0.15 15.05
N LEU A 83 -5.15 -0.39 16.01
CA LEU A 83 -5.28 0.10 17.37
C LEU A 83 -5.27 1.65 17.44
N PRO A 84 -5.86 2.25 18.48
CA PRO A 84 -5.86 3.70 18.69
C PRO A 84 -4.45 4.29 18.76
N ALA A 85 -4.38 5.59 18.48
CA ALA A 85 -3.18 6.41 18.46
C ALA A 85 -2.24 6.24 19.64
N ASP A 86 -2.84 6.11 20.81
CA ASP A 86 -2.18 6.32 22.07
C ASP A 86 -1.21 5.18 22.43
N ASP A 87 -1.35 4.03 21.75
CA ASP A 87 -0.46 2.87 21.93
C ASP A 87 0.76 2.90 20.99
N TRP A 88 0.75 3.69 19.91
CA TRP A 88 1.84 3.71 18.93
C TRP A 88 2.11 5.06 18.24
N TYR A 89 3.40 5.40 18.10
CA TYR A 89 3.90 6.73 17.68
C TYR A 89 3.39 7.31 16.35
N TYR A 90 2.85 6.50 15.44
CA TYR A 90 2.46 6.88 14.07
C TYR A 90 0.95 7.04 13.90
N THR A 91 0.17 6.64 14.90
CA THR A 91 -1.29 6.70 14.89
C THR A 91 -1.84 7.96 15.56
N ASN A 92 -1.00 8.94 15.93
CA ASN A 92 -1.45 10.27 16.35
C ASN A 92 -2.62 10.72 15.45
N HIS A 93 -3.81 10.90 16.04
CA HIS A 93 -5.04 11.31 15.36
C HIS A 93 -4.90 12.62 14.56
N SER A 94 -3.77 13.32 14.73
CA SER A 94 -3.39 14.56 14.04
C SER A 94 -2.73 14.36 12.67
N THR A 95 -2.31 13.15 12.28
CA THR A 95 -1.69 12.92 10.97
C THR A 95 -2.65 12.21 10.00
N LYS A 96 -2.87 12.81 8.82
CA LYS A 96 -3.70 12.25 7.73
C LYS A 96 -3.30 10.80 7.36
N PHE A 97 -2.05 10.43 7.60
CA PHE A 97 -1.50 9.13 7.21
C PHE A 97 -1.90 7.95 8.11
N GLY A 98 -2.16 8.17 9.40
CA GLY A 98 -2.63 7.09 10.28
C GLY A 98 -3.96 6.48 9.80
N ASN A 99 -4.82 7.32 9.24
CA ASN A 99 -6.06 6.92 8.59
C ASN A 99 -5.82 6.01 7.38
N PHE A 100 -4.89 6.35 6.49
CA PHE A 100 -4.58 5.54 5.30
C PHE A 100 -3.99 4.17 5.66
N VAL A 101 -3.11 4.10 6.66
CA VAL A 101 -2.55 2.84 7.16
C VAL A 101 -3.66 1.93 7.68
N LYS A 102 -4.55 2.46 8.53
CA LYS A 102 -5.71 1.73 9.07
C LYS A 102 -6.63 1.21 7.97
N TYR A 103 -6.91 2.05 6.97
CA TYR A 103 -7.72 1.65 5.84
C TYR A 103 -7.08 0.49 5.05
N HIS A 104 -5.80 0.59 4.71
CA HIS A 104 -5.10 -0.48 3.99
C HIS A 104 -5.02 -1.78 4.79
N ALA A 105 -4.74 -1.71 6.09
CA ALA A 105 -4.73 -2.87 6.96
C ALA A 105 -6.12 -3.53 7.05
N ALA A 106 -7.17 -2.76 7.28
CA ALA A 106 -8.54 -3.26 7.33
C ALA A 106 -8.96 -3.91 5.99
N ARG A 107 -8.56 -3.30 4.86
CA ARG A 107 -8.86 -3.83 3.53
C ARG A 107 -8.23 -5.20 3.29
N ILE A 108 -6.97 -5.41 3.69
CA ILE A 108 -6.32 -6.71 3.55
C ILE A 108 -7.04 -7.77 4.40
N LEU A 109 -7.41 -7.45 5.64
CA LEU A 109 -8.19 -8.35 6.49
C LEU A 109 -9.51 -8.75 5.81
N VAL A 110 -10.21 -7.80 5.20
CA VAL A 110 -11.44 -8.08 4.44
C VAL A 110 -11.15 -8.98 3.23
N TYR A 111 -10.11 -8.69 2.44
CA TYR A 111 -9.75 -9.50 1.28
C TYR A 111 -9.47 -10.94 1.65
N VAL A 112 -8.73 -11.19 2.73
CA VAL A 112 -8.37 -12.54 3.21
C VAL A 112 -9.53 -13.24 3.94
N GLY A 113 -10.69 -12.59 4.10
CA GLY A 113 -11.87 -13.17 4.76
C GLY A 113 -11.87 -13.06 6.29
N MET A 114 -11.01 -12.21 6.86
CA MET A 114 -10.89 -11.91 8.29
C MET A 114 -11.53 -10.56 8.67
N GLY A 115 -12.62 -10.17 7.99
CA GLY A 115 -13.26 -8.88 8.18
C GLY A 115 -13.82 -8.66 9.60
N ASP A 116 -14.14 -9.74 10.32
CA ASP A 116 -14.57 -9.72 11.72
C ASP A 116 -13.50 -9.13 12.66
N ARG A 117 -12.21 -9.28 12.29
CA ARG A 117 -11.07 -8.73 13.05
C ARG A 117 -10.99 -7.20 13.02
N VAL A 118 -11.57 -6.57 11.98
CA VAL A 118 -11.63 -5.10 11.89
C VAL A 118 -12.50 -4.54 13.02
N GLY A 119 -13.68 -5.13 13.24
CA GLY A 119 -14.64 -4.68 14.25
C GLY A 119 -15.06 -3.22 14.05
N SER A 120 -15.28 -2.49 15.14
CA SER A 120 -15.61 -1.05 15.13
C SER A 120 -14.39 -0.12 15.04
N ARG A 121 -13.18 -0.67 14.87
CA ARG A 121 -11.90 0.08 14.96
C ARG A 121 -11.66 0.97 13.75
N VAL A 122 -12.23 0.61 12.60
CA VAL A 122 -12.15 1.38 11.35
C VAL A 122 -13.53 1.42 10.74
N ASN A 123 -14.04 2.63 10.50
CA ASN A 123 -15.21 2.82 9.67
C ASN A 123 -14.76 3.06 8.23
N LEU A 124 -14.84 2.00 7.42
CA LEU A 124 -14.42 1.99 6.01
C LEU A 124 -15.19 3.00 5.15
N PHE A 125 -16.39 3.43 5.58
CA PHE A 125 -17.30 4.25 4.78
C PHE A 125 -17.18 5.77 5.05
N THR A 126 -16.60 6.17 6.18
CA THR A 126 -16.42 7.60 6.55
C THR A 126 -15.22 8.29 5.87
N MET A 127 -14.36 7.54 5.18
CA MET A 127 -13.19 8.09 4.50
C MET A 127 -13.53 9.12 3.39
N HIS A 128 -14.74 9.05 2.84
CA HIS A 128 -15.16 9.91 1.73
C HIS A 128 -15.49 11.35 2.16
N GLU A 129 -15.87 11.58 3.42
CA GLU A 129 -16.34 12.90 3.89
C GLU A 129 -15.19 13.90 4.11
N GLY A 130 -13.97 13.41 4.38
CA GLY A 130 -12.79 14.27 4.63
C GLY A 130 -12.00 14.66 3.38
N MET A 131 -12.37 14.17 2.20
CA MET A 131 -11.65 14.37 0.94
C MET A 131 -12.37 15.33 -0.02
N GLU A 132 -13.53 15.86 0.37
CA GLU A 132 -14.23 16.94 -0.36
C GLU A 132 -13.48 18.27 -0.23
N MET A 133 -12.34 18.39 -0.92
CA MET A 133 -11.73 19.67 -1.21
C MET A 133 -11.60 19.79 -2.72
N SER A 134 -12.35 20.77 -3.27
CA SER A 134 -12.59 21.11 -4.67
C SER A 134 -13.74 20.39 -5.38
N ASN A 135 -14.92 21.02 -5.29
CA ASN A 135 -15.97 20.92 -6.29
C ASN A 135 -15.44 21.39 -7.65
N MET A 136 -15.05 20.48 -8.53
CA MET A 136 -15.18 20.65 -9.99
C MET A 136 -15.46 19.28 -10.62
N ASP A 137 -16.58 19.23 -11.35
CA ASP A 137 -17.02 18.16 -12.25
C ASP A 137 -17.41 16.80 -11.65
N LYS A 138 -18.57 16.81 -10.98
CA LYS A 138 -19.42 15.62 -10.79
C LYS A 138 -19.95 15.11 -12.15
N LYS A 139 -19.12 14.41 -12.90
CA LYS A 139 -19.53 13.51 -14.01
C LYS A 139 -18.37 12.60 -14.43
N ALA A 140 -18.06 11.61 -13.60
CA ALA A 140 -17.42 10.39 -14.06
C ALA A 140 -17.93 9.26 -13.17
N ALA A 141 -18.36 8.16 -13.78
CA ALA A 141 -18.66 6.91 -13.10
C ALA A 141 -17.54 6.62 -12.10
N TYR A 142 -17.88 6.24 -10.87
CA TYR A 142 -16.90 5.84 -9.86
C TYR A 142 -15.91 4.85 -10.52
N PRO A 143 -14.68 5.25 -10.84
CA PRO A 143 -13.70 4.30 -11.31
C PRO A 143 -13.52 3.29 -10.19
N ASN A 144 -13.38 2.01 -10.53
CA ASN A 144 -13.05 0.99 -9.54
C ASN A 144 -11.88 1.53 -8.70
N GLU A 145 -12.01 1.62 -7.37
CA GLU A 145 -10.95 2.19 -6.51
C GLU A 145 -9.62 1.46 -6.74
N ASP A 146 -9.66 0.18 -7.11
CA ASP A 146 -8.48 -0.60 -7.49
C ASP A 146 -7.83 -0.11 -8.80
N GLU A 147 -8.63 0.37 -9.76
CA GLU A 147 -8.16 0.95 -11.02
C GLU A 147 -7.54 2.34 -10.81
N TYR A 148 -8.15 3.16 -9.94
CA TYR A 148 -7.57 4.45 -9.53
C TYR A 148 -6.23 4.28 -8.80
N ILE A 149 -6.08 3.26 -7.96
CA ILE A 149 -4.79 2.91 -7.33
C ILE A 149 -3.79 2.50 -8.41
N CYS A 150 -4.16 1.65 -9.37
CA CYS A 150 -3.26 1.28 -10.47
C CYS A 150 -2.81 2.50 -11.29
N GLU A 151 -3.71 3.45 -11.54
CA GLU A 151 -3.43 4.66 -12.31
C GLU A 151 -2.57 5.68 -11.52
N THR A 152 -2.84 5.88 -10.23
CA THR A 152 -2.06 6.80 -9.38
C THR A 152 -0.72 6.21 -8.91
N CYS A 153 -0.59 4.88 -8.83
CA CYS A 153 0.71 4.20 -8.67
C CYS A 153 1.55 4.25 -9.96
N SER A 154 0.95 4.56 -11.11
CA SER A 154 1.65 4.74 -12.38
C SER A 154 2.32 6.13 -12.43
N THR A 155 3.51 6.24 -11.83
CA THR A 155 4.24 7.53 -11.77
C THR A 155 4.69 7.99 -13.17
N PRO A 156 4.62 9.29 -13.51
CA PRO A 156 5.02 9.81 -14.82
C PRO A 156 6.44 9.42 -15.27
N ARG A 157 6.58 9.27 -16.59
CA ARG A 157 7.83 8.96 -17.31
C ARG A 157 8.63 10.25 -17.51
N SER A 158 9.71 10.45 -16.76
CA SER A 158 10.77 11.45 -17.04
C SER A 158 10.30 12.90 -17.26
N MET A 159 10.56 13.81 -16.32
CA MET A 159 10.42 15.25 -16.55
C MET A 159 11.78 15.87 -16.88
N HIS A 160 11.82 16.78 -17.85
CA HIS A 160 13.03 17.52 -18.19
C HIS A 160 12.73 19.01 -18.24
N THR A 161 13.48 19.80 -17.48
CA THR A 161 13.35 21.26 -17.47
C THR A 161 14.75 21.87 -17.44
N PHE A 162 15.09 22.66 -18.47
CA PHE A 162 16.43 23.22 -18.68
C PHE A 162 17.54 22.14 -18.68
N SER A 163 18.52 22.24 -17.77
CA SER A 163 19.60 21.27 -17.57
C SER A 163 19.27 20.21 -16.51
N LYS A 164 18.05 20.18 -15.98
CA LYS A 164 17.64 19.26 -14.93
C LYS A 164 16.71 18.20 -15.50
N SER A 165 17.07 16.94 -15.25
CA SER A 165 16.23 15.79 -15.49
C SER A 165 15.73 15.24 -14.14
N ALA A 166 14.47 14.86 -14.10
CA ALA A 166 13.85 14.14 -12.99
C ALA A 166 13.22 12.87 -13.55
N LEU A 167 13.49 11.73 -12.92
CA LEU A 167 12.98 10.44 -13.34
C LEU A 167 12.33 9.76 -12.14
N SER A 168 11.16 9.17 -12.34
CA SER A 168 10.57 8.26 -11.37
C SER A 168 11.43 6.98 -11.29
N VAL A 169 11.52 6.36 -10.11
CA VAL A 169 12.32 5.14 -9.95
C VAL A 169 11.70 3.99 -10.74
N GLU A 170 10.38 3.97 -10.83
CA GLU A 170 9.59 3.07 -11.67
C GLU A 170 9.90 3.28 -13.15
N GLY A 171 9.99 4.54 -13.60
CA GLY A 171 10.38 4.90 -14.96
C GLY A 171 11.84 4.53 -15.28
N PHE A 172 12.75 4.65 -14.31
CA PHE A 172 14.12 4.20 -14.43
C PHE A 172 14.21 2.68 -14.58
N LEU A 173 13.54 1.94 -13.70
CA LEU A 173 13.50 0.48 -13.75
C LEU A 173 12.91 0.00 -15.08
N LYS A 174 11.83 0.65 -15.56
CA LYS A 174 11.22 0.31 -16.84
C LYS A 174 12.19 0.47 -18.00
N LYS A 175 12.94 1.57 -18.07
CA LYS A 175 13.99 1.77 -19.09
C LYS A 175 15.05 0.68 -19.01
N LEU A 176 15.52 0.35 -17.80
CA LEU A 176 16.53 -0.68 -17.60
C LEU A 176 16.05 -2.06 -18.04
N LEU A 177 14.78 -2.39 -17.81
CA LEU A 177 14.17 -3.65 -18.27
C LEU A 177 13.91 -3.68 -19.79
N GLU A 178 13.77 -2.53 -20.44
CA GLU A 178 13.63 -2.44 -21.91
C GLU A 178 14.98 -2.53 -22.63
N GLU A 179 16.10 -2.27 -21.94
CA GLU A 179 17.47 -2.37 -22.46
C GLU A 179 18.06 -3.80 -22.39
N VAL A 180 17.37 -4.76 -21.76
CA VAL A 180 17.77 -6.18 -21.60
C VAL A 180 16.93 -7.07 -22.51
#